data_AF-X0UKI3-F1
#
_entry.id   AF-X0UKI3-F1
#
_cell.length_a   1.000
_cell.length_b   1.000
_cell.length_c   1.000
_cell.angle_alpha   90.00
_cell.angle_beta   90.00
_cell.angle_gamma   90.00
#
_symmetry.space_group_name_H-M   'P 1'
#
loop_
_entity.id
_entity.type
_entity.pdbx_description
1 polymer ?
#
loop_
_entity_poly.entity_id
_entity_poly.type
_entity_poly.pdbx_seq_one_letter_code
_entity_poly.pdbx_strand_id
1 'polypeptide(L)'
;MAHDDIITDVFGPIDIHTVPEGDEKAESLLRIISHSADMEKAVAQRPGKTASYSEKVAILEILKEAEERKKFQGHFSLFPDEGPYSWDKYPKHIEFFSAGAVHRERIFMAANRVGKSLSGGYEMTCHLTGLYPHWWTGKRFFTQTDCWAAGDTSQTTRDIVQMVLMGDIGQFGTGLIPGTL
;
A
#
# COMPACT_ATOMS: atom_id res chain seq x y z
N MET A 1 -36.34 13.43 1.75
CA MET A 1 -36.81 13.37 3.15
C MET A 1 -36.85 11.89 3.51
N ALA A 2 -36.04 11.32 4.40
CA ALA A 2 -35.16 11.87 5.40
C ALA A 2 -33.85 11.05 5.42
N HIS A 3 -32.73 11.76 5.59
CA HIS A 3 -31.53 11.23 6.22
C HIS A 3 -31.88 10.99 7.68
N ASP A 4 -31.73 9.77 8.19
CA ASP A 4 -31.60 9.50 9.63
C ASP A 4 -30.75 8.24 9.83
N ASP A 5 -29.48 8.51 10.09
CA ASP A 5 -28.51 7.81 10.94
C ASP A 5 -28.72 6.32 11.25
N ILE A 6 -28.00 5.48 10.50
CA ILE A 6 -27.70 4.06 10.81
C ILE A 6 -26.75 3.93 12.04
N ILE A 7 -26.22 5.05 12.55
CA ILE A 7 -25.23 5.08 13.63
C ILE A 7 -25.85 4.67 15.00
N THR A 8 -27.16 4.78 15.19
CA THR A 8 -27.82 4.59 16.50
C THR A 8 -28.25 3.15 16.80
N ASP A 9 -28.49 2.30 15.81
CA ASP A 9 -29.18 1.01 16.02
C ASP A 9 -28.24 -0.18 16.31
N VAL A 10 -26.92 -0.03 16.09
CA VAL A 10 -25.92 -1.09 16.36
C VAL A 10 -25.21 -0.89 17.71
N PHE A 11 -25.09 0.35 18.19
CA PHE A 11 -24.19 0.68 19.30
C PHE A 11 -24.87 0.94 20.64
N GLY A 12 -26.20 1.01 20.71
CA GLY A 12 -26.88 1.58 21.89
C GLY A 12 -26.47 3.04 22.11
N PRO A 13 -27.01 3.74 23.13
CA PRO A 13 -26.55 5.10 23.43
C PRO A 13 -25.04 5.06 23.64
N ILE A 14 -24.31 5.77 22.79
CA ILE A 14 -22.87 5.98 22.91
C ILE A 14 -22.66 6.55 24.31
N ASP A 15 -22.08 5.77 25.22
CA ASP A 15 -21.69 6.31 26.51
C ASP A 15 -20.44 7.17 26.31
N ILE A 16 -20.69 8.41 25.90
CA ILE A 16 -19.72 9.49 25.83
C ILE A 16 -19.23 9.90 27.23
N HIS A 17 -19.80 9.37 28.32
CA HIS A 17 -19.47 9.74 29.70
C HIS A 17 -18.39 8.87 30.35
N THR A 18 -17.71 7.99 29.59
CA THR A 18 -16.46 7.36 30.03
C THR A 18 -15.23 7.86 29.27
N VAL A 19 -15.30 9.07 28.74
CA VAL A 19 -14.11 9.90 28.51
C VAL A 19 -13.79 10.56 29.86
N PRO A 20 -12.57 10.40 30.43
CA PRO A 20 -12.17 11.22 31.56
C PRO A 20 -12.33 12.70 31.16
N GLU A 21 -13.18 13.46 31.86
CA GLU A 21 -13.39 14.88 31.57
C GLU A 21 -12.04 15.61 31.44
N GLY A 22 -11.78 16.23 30.28
CA GLY A 22 -10.59 17.05 30.03
C GLY A 22 -9.57 16.54 29.01
N ASP A 23 -9.79 15.40 28.35
CA ASP A 23 -8.88 14.90 27.29
C ASP A 23 -9.33 15.34 25.87
N GLU A 24 -9.01 16.58 25.51
CA GLU A 24 -9.27 17.17 24.17
C GLU A 24 -8.70 16.31 23.01
N LYS A 25 -7.65 15.52 23.29
CA LYS A 25 -6.98 14.68 22.30
C LYS A 25 -7.84 13.45 21.98
N ALA A 26 -8.48 12.86 22.98
CA ALA A 26 -9.39 11.73 22.82
C ALA A 26 -10.65 12.13 22.02
N GLU A 27 -11.21 13.30 22.30
CA GLU A 27 -12.38 13.84 21.58
C GLU A 27 -12.07 14.18 20.12
N SER A 28 -10.91 14.80 19.87
CA SER A 28 -10.43 15.13 18.52
C SER A 28 -10.22 13.87 17.67
N LEU A 29 -9.62 12.84 18.27
CA LEU A 29 -9.38 11.55 17.62
C LEU A 29 -10.70 10.84 17.28
N LEU A 30 -11.66 10.76 18.22
CA LEU A 30 -12.97 10.14 17.97
C LEU A 30 -13.73 10.80 16.81
N ARG A 31 -13.60 12.12 16.65
CA ARG A 31 -14.27 12.89 15.59
C ARG A 31 -13.70 12.65 14.19
N ILE A 32 -12.38 12.49 14.09
CA ILE A 32 -11.69 12.18 12.83
C ILE A 32 -11.98 10.73 12.39
N ILE A 33 -12.18 9.84 13.37
CA ILE A 33 -12.18 8.38 13.18
C ILE A 33 -13.57 7.79 12.86
N SER A 34 -14.67 8.48 13.21
CA SER A 34 -16.05 7.99 12.97
C SER A 34 -16.42 7.77 11.50
N HIS A 35 -15.55 8.14 10.55
CA HIS A 35 -15.78 8.03 9.11
C HIS A 35 -14.83 7.03 8.40
N SER A 36 -14.02 6.24 9.13
CA SER A 36 -13.07 5.30 8.52
C SER A 36 -13.69 3.92 8.25
N ALA A 37 -13.73 3.52 6.97
CA ALA A 37 -14.24 2.24 6.50
C ALA A 37 -13.47 1.01 7.03
N ASP A 38 -12.21 1.18 7.44
CA ASP A 38 -11.38 0.11 7.99
C ASP A 38 -11.78 -0.24 9.44
N MET A 39 -12.32 0.73 10.19
CA MET A 39 -12.83 0.51 11.54
C MET A 39 -14.13 -0.31 11.54
N GLU A 40 -15.04 -0.01 10.61
CA GLU A 40 -16.30 -0.74 10.46
C GLU A 40 -16.05 -2.23 10.19
N LYS A 41 -15.09 -2.56 9.32
CA LYS A 41 -14.70 -3.93 9.01
C LYS A 41 -14.07 -4.67 10.19
N ALA A 42 -13.19 -4.01 10.95
CA ALA A 42 -12.55 -4.60 12.12
C ALA A 42 -13.55 -4.89 13.25
N VAL A 43 -14.56 -4.03 13.43
CA VAL A 43 -15.63 -4.22 14.42
C VAL A 43 -16.62 -5.30 13.97
N ALA A 44 -16.94 -5.38 12.67
CA ALA A 44 -17.91 -6.33 12.12
C ALA A 44 -17.48 -7.82 12.22
N GLN A 45 -16.18 -8.11 12.35
CA GLN A 45 -15.68 -9.49 12.44
C GLN A 45 -15.69 -10.08 13.86
N ARG A 46 -16.21 -9.35 14.88
CA ARG A 46 -16.14 -9.75 16.29
C ARG A 46 -17.41 -10.48 16.78
N PRO A 47 -17.28 -11.56 17.56
CA PRO A 47 -18.39 -12.09 18.37
C PRO A 47 -18.56 -11.27 19.66
N GLY A 48 -19.67 -10.53 19.77
CA GLY A 48 -20.04 -9.74 20.97
C GLY A 48 -20.35 -8.27 20.66
N LYS A 49 -21.31 -7.67 21.38
CA LYS A 49 -21.94 -6.38 21.03
C LYS A 49 -21.24 -5.10 21.53
N THR A 50 -20.22 -5.17 22.40
CA THR A 50 -19.59 -3.93 22.93
C THR A 50 -18.12 -4.14 23.32
N ALA A 51 -17.22 -3.39 22.67
CA ALA A 51 -15.80 -3.33 23.05
C ALA A 51 -15.59 -2.35 24.20
N SER A 52 -14.76 -2.70 25.18
CA SER A 52 -14.39 -1.81 26.27
C SER A 52 -13.54 -0.63 25.76
N TYR A 53 -13.42 0.45 26.54
CA TYR A 53 -12.57 1.59 26.19
C TYR A 53 -11.11 1.19 25.95
N SER A 54 -10.53 0.36 26.83
CA SER A 54 -9.16 -0.12 26.69
C SER A 54 -8.95 -0.99 25.45
N GLU A 55 -9.94 -1.81 25.09
CA GLU A 55 -9.91 -2.60 23.86
C GLU A 55 -9.94 -1.71 22.61
N LYS A 56 -10.76 -0.66 22.62
CA LYS A 56 -10.82 0.31 21.50
C LYS A 56 -9.48 1.01 21.30
N VAL A 57 -8.83 1.46 22.38
CA VAL A 57 -7.50 2.09 22.31
C VAL A 57 -6.47 1.11 21.74
N ALA A 58 -6.45 -0.13 22.19
CA ALA A 58 -5.52 -1.16 21.68
C ALA A 58 -5.75 -1.47 20.19
N ILE A 59 -7.01 -1.61 19.76
CA ILE A 59 -7.36 -1.80 18.35
C ILE A 59 -6.87 -0.61 17.50
N LEU A 60 -7.03 0.62 17.98
CA LEU A 60 -6.57 1.82 17.28
C LEU A 60 -5.05 1.87 17.14
N GLU A 61 -4.30 1.48 18.16
CA GLU A 61 -2.84 1.39 18.08
C GLU A 61 -2.41 0.37 17.02
N ILE A 62 -3.05 -0.80 16.98
CA ILE A 62 -2.78 -1.83 15.98
C ILE A 62 -3.11 -1.32 14.57
N LEU A 63 -4.24 -0.63 14.38
CA LEU A 63 -4.62 -0.09 13.07
C LEU A 63 -3.65 1.00 12.58
N LYS A 64 -3.22 1.91 13.47
CA LYS A 64 -2.20 2.92 13.14
C LYS A 64 -0.90 2.29 12.72
N GLU A 65 -0.42 1.30 13.49
CA GLU A 65 0.80 0.56 13.13
C GLU A 65 0.66 -0.17 11.80
N ALA A 66 -0.50 -0.79 11.54
CA ALA A 66 -0.77 -1.46 10.27
C ALA A 66 -0.78 -0.47 9.10
N GLU A 67 -1.34 0.73 9.28
CA GLU A 67 -1.33 1.79 8.26
C GLU A 67 0.06 2.36 8.00
N GLU A 68 0.87 2.54 9.05
CA GLU A 68 2.29 2.89 8.90
C GLU A 68 3.04 1.81 8.10
N ARG A 69 2.79 0.52 8.38
CA ARG A 69 3.41 -0.58 7.63
C ARG A 69 2.97 -0.64 6.17
N LYS A 70 1.72 -0.29 5.85
CA LYS A 70 1.24 -0.23 4.45
C LYS A 70 2.11 0.69 3.59
N LYS A 71 2.70 1.75 4.16
CA LYS A 71 3.61 2.67 3.44
C LYS A 71 4.86 1.97 2.92
N PHE A 72 5.30 0.88 3.56
CA PHE A 72 6.48 0.11 3.17
C PHE A 72 6.15 -1.07 2.25
N GLN A 73 4.88 -1.21 1.83
CA GLN A 73 4.41 -2.32 1.01
C GLN A 73 4.22 -1.93 -0.47
N GLY A 74 4.95 -0.90 -0.94
CA GLY A 74 4.81 -0.37 -2.30
C GLY A 74 4.83 -1.46 -3.37
N HIS A 75 5.80 -2.40 -3.29
CA HIS A 75 5.88 -3.58 -4.17
C HIS A 75 4.58 -4.39 -4.21
N PHE A 76 4.06 -4.76 -3.05
CA PHE A 76 2.91 -5.66 -2.91
C PHE A 76 1.59 -5.00 -3.29
N SER A 77 1.55 -3.66 -3.34
CA SER A 77 0.36 -2.92 -3.74
C SER A 77 0.13 -2.89 -5.26
N LEU A 78 1.17 -3.14 -6.06
CA LEU A 78 1.09 -3.11 -7.51
C LEU A 78 0.70 -4.47 -8.10
N PHE A 79 -0.17 -4.41 -9.10
CA PHE A 79 -0.63 -5.59 -9.85
C PHE A 79 -1.23 -6.70 -8.95
N PRO A 80 -2.23 -6.39 -8.09
CA PRO A 80 -2.93 -7.39 -7.29
C PRO A 80 -3.62 -8.46 -8.15
N ASP A 81 -4.03 -9.54 -7.51
CA ASP A 81 -4.74 -10.64 -8.17
C ASP A 81 -6.17 -10.25 -8.56
N GLU A 82 -6.79 -9.36 -7.79
CA GLU A 82 -8.18 -8.94 -7.95
C GLU A 82 -8.34 -7.42 -7.88
N GLY A 83 -9.52 -6.94 -8.25
CA GLY A 83 -9.90 -5.53 -8.13
C GLY A 83 -9.62 -4.70 -9.39
N PRO A 84 -9.83 -3.37 -9.34
CA PRO A 84 -9.73 -2.50 -10.50
C PRO A 84 -8.30 -2.40 -11.07
N TYR A 85 -7.29 -2.66 -10.24
CA TYR A 85 -5.88 -2.57 -10.59
C TYR A 85 -5.22 -3.94 -10.78
N SER A 86 -6.02 -4.99 -11.01
CA SER A 86 -5.51 -6.35 -11.16
C SER A 86 -4.56 -6.50 -12.34
N TRP A 87 -3.58 -7.39 -12.21
CA TRP A 87 -2.48 -7.55 -13.18
C TRP A 87 -2.97 -7.88 -14.61
N ASP A 88 -4.05 -8.64 -14.74
CA ASP A 88 -4.65 -9.07 -16.01
C ASP A 88 -5.20 -7.89 -16.84
N LYS A 89 -5.47 -6.75 -16.20
CA LYS A 89 -5.96 -5.52 -16.86
C LYS A 89 -4.86 -4.70 -17.50
N TYR A 90 -3.59 -5.09 -17.32
CA TYR A 90 -2.41 -4.40 -17.86
C TYR A 90 -1.66 -5.24 -18.89
N PRO A 91 -2.31 -5.70 -19.99
CA PRO A 91 -1.71 -6.67 -20.91
C PRO A 91 -0.38 -6.20 -21.50
N LYS A 92 -0.19 -4.90 -21.72
CA LYS A 92 1.07 -4.33 -22.23
C LYS A 92 2.21 -4.34 -21.22
N HIS A 93 1.90 -4.16 -19.94
CA HIS A 93 2.88 -4.27 -18.86
C HIS A 93 3.30 -5.73 -18.67
N ILE A 94 2.33 -6.65 -18.68
CA ILE A 94 2.58 -8.09 -18.60
C ILE A 94 3.36 -8.59 -19.81
N GLU A 95 3.03 -8.14 -21.03
CA GLU A 95 3.80 -8.42 -22.26
C GLU A 95 5.24 -7.95 -22.13
N PHE A 96 5.45 -6.72 -21.62
CA PHE A 96 6.78 -6.20 -21.34
C PHE A 96 7.53 -7.15 -20.40
N PHE A 97 7.00 -7.47 -19.21
CA PHE A 97 7.67 -8.37 -18.24
C PHE A 97 7.97 -9.76 -18.82
N SER A 98 6.98 -10.36 -19.48
CA SER A 98 7.07 -11.70 -20.07
C SER A 98 8.17 -11.77 -21.14
N ALA A 99 8.33 -10.71 -21.93
CA ALA A 99 9.36 -10.62 -22.96
C ALA A 99 10.79 -10.77 -22.40
N GLY A 100 11.00 -10.47 -21.11
CA GLY A 100 12.31 -10.64 -20.45
C GLY A 100 12.77 -12.10 -20.38
N ALA A 101 11.87 -13.07 -20.49
CA ALA A 101 12.22 -14.49 -20.52
C ALA A 101 13.06 -14.87 -21.74
N VAL A 102 12.86 -14.19 -22.88
CA VAL A 102 13.45 -14.54 -24.18
C VAL A 102 14.36 -13.45 -24.75
N HIS A 103 14.16 -12.19 -24.35
CA HIS A 103 14.94 -11.06 -24.85
C HIS A 103 15.86 -10.48 -23.77
N ARG A 104 17.12 -10.28 -24.14
CA ARG A 104 18.15 -9.69 -23.25
C ARG A 104 17.93 -8.18 -23.05
N GLU A 105 17.44 -7.51 -24.08
CA GLU A 105 17.25 -6.06 -24.12
C GLU A 105 15.82 -5.76 -24.56
N ARG A 106 15.17 -4.82 -23.89
CA ARG A 106 13.78 -4.42 -24.14
C ARG A 106 13.62 -2.93 -23.88
N ILE A 107 12.68 -2.32 -24.58
CA ILE A 107 12.26 -0.93 -24.35
C ILE A 107 10.76 -0.90 -24.08
N PHE A 108 10.37 -0.26 -22.97
CA PHE A 108 8.96 0.04 -22.72
C PHE A 108 8.60 1.39 -23.35
N MET A 109 8.34 1.36 -24.65
CA MET A 109 7.94 2.56 -25.41
C MET A 109 6.47 2.88 -25.16
N ALA A 110 6.21 3.91 -24.36
CA ALA A 110 4.85 4.32 -23.99
C ALA A 110 4.75 5.83 -23.72
N ALA A 111 3.52 6.34 -23.70
CA ALA A 111 3.24 7.75 -23.45
C ALA A 111 3.67 8.23 -22.03
N ASN A 112 3.58 9.53 -21.78
CA ASN A 112 3.86 10.08 -20.46
C ASN A 112 2.75 9.71 -19.46
N ARG A 113 3.16 9.41 -18.21
CA ARG A 113 2.27 9.09 -17.08
C ARG A 113 1.39 7.84 -17.22
N VAL A 114 1.82 6.86 -18.02
CA VAL A 114 1.14 5.56 -18.18
C VAL A 114 1.74 4.43 -17.33
N GLY A 115 2.58 4.77 -16.36
CA GLY A 115 3.21 3.79 -15.46
C GLY A 115 4.51 3.16 -15.97
N LYS A 116 5.18 3.75 -16.99
CA LYS A 116 6.46 3.23 -17.51
C LYS A 116 7.55 3.12 -16.42
N SER A 117 7.71 4.15 -15.60
CA SER A 117 8.72 4.16 -14.52
C SER A 117 8.38 3.16 -13.41
N LEU A 118 7.08 3.06 -13.05
CA LEU A 118 6.61 2.07 -12.08
C LEU A 118 6.85 0.64 -12.57
N SER A 119 6.66 0.38 -13.87
CA SER A 119 6.87 -0.95 -14.44
C SER A 119 8.33 -1.38 -14.39
N GLY A 120 9.25 -0.50 -14.80
CA GLY A 120 10.68 -0.77 -14.68
C GLY A 120 11.13 -0.93 -13.23
N GLY A 121 10.58 -0.10 -12.33
CA GLY A 121 10.86 -0.22 -10.90
C GLY A 121 10.34 -1.51 -10.27
N TYR A 122 9.15 -1.97 -10.67
CA TYR A 122 8.55 -3.22 -10.21
C TYR A 122 9.36 -4.43 -10.66
N GLU A 123 9.70 -4.49 -11.96
CA GLU A 123 10.55 -5.55 -12.49
C GLU A 123 11.93 -5.58 -11.80
N MET A 124 12.54 -4.42 -11.59
CA MET A 124 13.82 -4.35 -10.90
C MET A 124 13.71 -4.79 -9.43
N THR A 125 12.62 -4.43 -8.75
CA THR A 125 12.37 -4.86 -7.37
C THR A 125 12.20 -6.39 -7.31
N CYS A 126 11.45 -6.98 -8.24
CA CYS A 126 11.38 -8.45 -8.37
C CYS A 126 12.76 -9.08 -8.55
N HIS A 127 13.62 -8.49 -9.39
CA HIS A 127 14.96 -8.99 -9.64
C HIS A 127 15.88 -8.90 -8.42
N LEU A 128 15.88 -7.76 -7.73
CA LEU A 128 16.69 -7.52 -6.54
C LEU A 128 16.28 -8.41 -5.36
N THR A 129 14.97 -8.59 -5.16
CA THR A 129 14.42 -9.25 -3.96
C THR A 129 14.13 -10.74 -4.16
N GLY A 130 14.00 -11.18 -5.41
CA GLY A 130 13.50 -12.52 -5.73
C GLY A 130 11.99 -12.70 -5.49
N LEU A 131 11.27 -11.65 -5.08
CA LEU A 131 9.83 -11.70 -4.79
C LEU A 131 9.02 -11.52 -6.07
N TYR A 132 9.01 -12.57 -6.88
CA TYR A 132 8.20 -12.64 -8.10
C TYR A 132 6.77 -13.09 -7.78
N PRO A 133 5.74 -12.41 -8.32
CA PRO A 133 4.36 -12.86 -8.17
C PRO A 133 4.12 -14.19 -8.89
N HIS A 134 3.06 -14.88 -8.52
CA HIS A 134 2.75 -16.22 -9.04
C HIS A 134 2.49 -16.22 -10.55
N TRP A 135 1.95 -15.12 -11.09
CA TRP A 135 1.69 -14.93 -12.53
C TRP A 135 2.95 -14.54 -13.34
N TRP A 136 4.10 -14.31 -12.70
CA TRP A 136 5.30 -13.85 -13.39
C TRP A 136 5.91 -14.91 -14.31
N THR A 137 5.88 -14.64 -15.62
CA THR A 137 6.43 -15.51 -16.67
C THR A 137 7.72 -14.96 -17.30
N GLY A 138 8.18 -13.78 -16.86
CA GLY A 138 9.42 -13.15 -17.33
C GLY A 138 10.68 -13.81 -16.76
N LYS A 139 11.83 -13.15 -16.95
CA LYS A 139 13.11 -13.61 -16.37
C LYS A 139 13.01 -13.68 -14.85
N ARG A 140 13.59 -14.73 -14.27
CA ARG A 140 13.79 -14.86 -12.82
C ARG A 140 15.27 -15.01 -12.50
N PHE A 141 15.67 -14.42 -11.38
CA PHE A 141 16.99 -14.58 -10.77
C PHE A 141 16.79 -15.27 -9.42
N PHE A 142 17.59 -16.30 -9.15
CA PHE A 142 17.52 -17.12 -7.93
C PHE A 142 18.68 -16.87 -6.98
N THR A 143 19.58 -15.96 -7.35
CA THR A 143 20.72 -15.54 -6.56
C THR A 143 20.65 -14.03 -6.40
N GLN A 144 21.36 -13.49 -5.41
CA GLN A 144 21.54 -12.05 -5.28
C GLN A 144 22.08 -11.46 -6.59
N THR A 145 21.46 -10.36 -7.03
CA THR A 145 21.85 -9.66 -8.25
C THR A 145 22.15 -8.20 -7.97
N ASP A 146 23.17 -7.68 -8.61
CA ASP A 146 23.41 -6.24 -8.67
C ASP A 146 22.64 -5.66 -9.86
N CYS A 147 21.87 -4.59 -9.61
CA CYS A 147 21.13 -3.88 -10.64
C CYS A 147 21.56 -2.42 -10.72
N TRP A 148 21.53 -1.88 -11.93
CA TRP A 148 21.84 -0.49 -12.21
C TRP A 148 20.58 0.22 -12.68
N ALA A 149 20.28 1.36 -12.06
CA ALA A 149 19.16 2.21 -12.46
C ALA A 149 19.67 3.62 -12.73
N ALA A 150 19.42 4.13 -13.93
CA ALA A 150 19.96 5.40 -14.40
C ALA A 150 18.88 6.24 -15.07
N GLY A 151 18.94 7.55 -14.87
CA GLY A 151 18.25 8.56 -15.66
C GLY A 151 19.23 9.33 -16.55
N ASP A 152 18.69 10.18 -17.42
CA ASP A 152 19.46 11.03 -18.35
C ASP A 152 20.30 12.09 -17.60
N THR A 153 19.75 12.63 -16.51
CA THR A 153 20.43 13.58 -15.63
C THR A 153 20.37 13.13 -14.17
N SER A 154 21.31 13.59 -13.34
CA SER A 154 21.30 13.34 -11.89
C SER A 154 19.99 13.76 -11.22
N GLN A 155 19.37 14.83 -11.71
CA GLN A 155 18.07 15.28 -11.24
C GLN A 155 16.97 14.26 -11.58
N THR A 156 16.90 13.78 -12.83
CA THR A 156 15.90 12.77 -13.21
C THR A 156 16.11 11.43 -12.50
N THR A 157 17.37 11.06 -12.22
CA THR A 157 17.67 9.87 -11.41
C THR A 157 17.11 10.03 -10.00
N ARG A 158 17.35 11.16 -9.33
CA ARG A 158 16.84 11.41 -7.97
C ARG A 158 15.31 11.54 -7.94
N ASP A 159 14.75 12.35 -8.82
CA ASP A 159 13.33 12.75 -8.77
C ASP A 159 12.37 11.70 -9.36
N ILE A 160 12.88 10.72 -10.13
CA ILE A 160 12.05 9.68 -10.75
C ILE A 160 12.51 8.30 -10.30
N VAL A 161 13.76 7.92 -10.59
CA VAL A 161 14.24 6.55 -10.40
C VAL A 161 14.35 6.24 -8.90
N GLN A 162 15.07 7.07 -8.16
CA GLN A 162 15.24 6.92 -6.72
C GLN A 162 13.91 7.05 -5.97
N MET A 163 13.06 8.01 -6.33
CA MET A 163 11.72 8.14 -5.73
C MET A 163 10.88 6.87 -5.92
N VAL A 164 10.80 6.33 -7.15
CA VAL A 164 10.01 5.12 -7.42
C VAL A 164 10.55 3.91 -6.63
N LEU A 165 11.86 3.76 -6.57
CA LEU A 165 12.47 2.57 -5.96
C LEU A 165 12.57 2.66 -4.45
N MET A 166 13.06 3.77 -3.92
CA MET A 166 13.38 3.92 -2.50
C MET A 166 12.30 4.69 -1.74
N GLY A 167 11.47 5.47 -2.42
CA GLY A 167 10.53 6.41 -1.79
C GLY A 167 11.12 7.81 -1.62
N ASP A 168 10.42 8.64 -0.86
CA ASP A 168 10.84 10.02 -0.62
C ASP A 168 12.15 10.10 0.18
N ILE A 169 12.87 11.21 -0.01
CA ILE A 169 14.11 11.47 0.73
C ILE A 169 13.79 11.51 2.23
N GLY A 170 14.48 10.68 3.01
CA GLY A 170 14.24 10.54 4.45
C GLY A 170 13.14 9.55 4.83
N GLN A 171 12.44 8.98 3.84
CA GLN A 171 11.43 7.94 4.00
C GLN A 171 11.80 6.71 3.16
N PHE A 172 13.10 6.35 3.15
CA PHE A 172 13.56 5.22 2.36
C PHE A 172 12.92 3.91 2.81
N GLY A 173 12.58 3.07 1.82
CA GLY A 173 11.84 1.83 2.03
C GLY A 173 10.33 1.96 1.81
N THR A 174 9.82 3.17 1.56
CA THR A 174 8.41 3.42 1.21
C THR A 174 8.15 3.37 -0.29
N GLY A 175 9.21 3.28 -1.10
CA GLY A 175 9.11 3.04 -2.54
C GLY A 175 8.77 1.59 -2.86
N LEU A 176 9.13 1.15 -4.06
CA LEU A 176 8.93 -0.24 -4.45
C LEU A 176 9.85 -1.20 -3.70
N ILE A 177 11.11 -0.85 -3.44
CA ILE A 177 11.99 -1.67 -2.62
C ILE A 177 11.56 -1.53 -1.16
N PRO A 178 10.99 -2.59 -0.54
CA PRO A 178 10.49 -2.50 0.82
C PRO A 178 11.65 -2.33 1.81
N GLY A 179 11.51 -1.41 2.77
CA GLY A 179 12.51 -1.19 3.82
C GLY A 179 12.53 -2.26 4.91
N THR A 180 11.60 -3.21 4.86
CA THR A 180 11.35 -4.21 5.92
C THR A 180 11.74 -5.64 5.53
N LEU A 181 12.49 -5.82 4.43
CA LEU A 181 12.98 -7.13 3.96
C LEU A 181 14.09 -7.73 4.83
#